data_AF-A0A6G0WTT4-F1
#
_entry.id   AF-A0A6G0WTT4-F1
#
_cell.length_a   1.000
_cell.length_b   1.000
_cell.length_c   1.000
_cell.angle_alpha   90.00
_cell.angle_beta   90.00
_cell.angle_gamma   90.00
#
_symmetry.space_group_name_H-M   'P 1'
#
loop_
_entity.id
_entity.type
_entity.pdbx_description
1 polymer ?
#
loop_
_entity_poly.entity_id
_entity_poly.type
_entity_poly.pdbx_seq_one_letter_code
_entity_poly.pdbx_strand_id
1 'polypeptide(L)'
;MYFEELVRTIEHSTRPRGPLFMTKVHEIRRLTAIASCTRWSMAFNIIFAFNLASTPFMANLAEPRPGGVEENCLPTWSSYAEYVDVTTNFFQQLYNNSTMGTNTVSLRDPATNSFRMRMTMALPFEIPADDVFDITIRMPAAPLFGDGIRTLLSTFLTSNQTHRDQTNPWRICQHNCMLTLTYSELCLWIEKTDSTQYTIWVATNIYETIASCWIKFGLRTLLAAYILYQLWTRYYRHCKILLSNLRHVGFSREYYTRYEVVVGDPAYAILSDPVVSLAMVADIFGGSGYVTLGLIHVTQFQDVWLYANGCLYMARYIWFSYLGLRILSSVVKWRRWEATFAPVGPALLAVTAYVYSGPIISVMGMTGHVVVLPNRQKASHLRVS
;
A
#
# COMPACT_ATOMS: atom_id res chain seq x y z
N MET A 1 34.82 -3.76 3.99
CA MET A 1 35.93 -3.64 3.02
C MET A 1 36.05 -2.25 2.36
N TYR A 2 35.16 -1.28 2.65
CA TYR A 2 35.24 0.10 2.16
C TYR A 2 35.98 1.09 3.09
N PHE A 3 36.53 0.62 4.22
CA PHE A 3 37.16 1.49 5.23
C PHE A 3 38.68 1.58 5.08
N GLU A 4 39.35 0.54 4.55
CA GLU A 4 40.81 0.60 4.31
C GLU A 4 41.18 1.37 3.03
N GLU A 5 40.30 1.39 2.02
CA GLU A 5 40.52 2.12 0.78
C GLU A 5 40.28 3.64 0.93
N LEU A 6 39.50 4.04 1.95
CA LEU A 6 39.30 5.45 2.30
C LEU A 6 40.51 6.06 3.02
N VAL A 7 41.31 5.25 3.72
CA VAL A 7 42.49 5.73 4.47
C VAL A 7 43.69 5.93 3.53
N ARG A 8 43.91 5.05 2.54
CA ARG A 8 45.00 5.19 1.57
C ARG A 8 44.83 6.35 0.58
N THR A 9 43.61 6.79 0.35
CA THR A 9 43.33 7.87 -0.61
C THR A 9 43.49 9.27 0.00
N ILE A 10 43.60 9.37 1.33
CA ILE A 10 43.72 10.66 2.04
C ILE A 10 45.18 11.16 2.11
N GLU A 11 46.18 10.29 1.95
CA GLU A 11 47.60 10.68 2.06
C GLU A 11 48.19 11.37 0.82
N HIS A 12 47.53 11.30 -0.35
CA HIS A 12 48.15 11.76 -1.61
C HIS A 12 47.57 13.00 -2.28
N SER A 13 46.53 13.65 -1.72
CA SER A 13 45.86 14.77 -2.40
C SER A 13 45.78 16.01 -1.52
N THR A 14 46.89 16.73 -1.41
CA THR A 14 46.91 18.12 -0.93
C THR A 14 46.42 19.07 -2.04
N ARG A 15 45.40 19.87 -1.68
CA ARG A 15 44.87 21.10 -2.33
C ARG A 15 43.66 20.98 -3.28
N PRO A 16 42.78 22.00 -3.29
CA PRO A 16 41.32 21.80 -3.33
C PRO A 16 40.66 22.37 -4.58
N ARG A 17 39.49 21.83 -4.95
CA ARG A 17 38.35 22.51 -5.61
C ARG A 17 37.11 21.62 -5.44
N GLY A 18 36.07 22.16 -4.78
CA GLY A 18 34.82 21.46 -4.49
C GLY A 18 33.84 21.36 -5.69
N PRO A 19 32.56 20.99 -5.48
CA PRO A 19 31.87 20.82 -4.19
C PRO A 19 31.50 19.36 -3.86
N LEU A 20 31.79 18.98 -2.62
CA LEU A 20 31.20 17.83 -1.93
C LEU A 20 30.00 18.32 -1.10
N PHE A 21 29.03 17.43 -0.90
CA PHE A 21 27.81 17.56 -0.09
C PHE A 21 27.94 18.54 1.10
N MET A 22 27.16 19.62 1.06
CA MET A 22 27.18 20.73 2.01
C MET A 22 26.49 20.40 3.34
N THR A 23 27.28 20.27 4.41
CA THR A 23 26.84 20.65 5.77
C THR A 23 27.14 22.15 5.92
N LYS A 24 26.11 23.01 5.94
CA LYS A 24 26.27 24.45 6.14
C LYS A 24 26.40 24.77 7.63
N VAL A 25 27.45 25.51 8.00
CA VAL A 25 27.72 25.99 9.36
C VAL A 25 27.57 27.51 9.37
N HIS A 26 26.70 28.05 10.22
CA HIS A 26 26.52 29.49 10.41
C HIS A 26 27.26 29.96 11.68
N GLU A 27 27.90 31.13 11.58
CA GLU A 27 28.83 31.70 12.55
C GLU A 27 28.14 32.68 13.50
N ILE A 28 28.18 32.45 14.82
CA ILE A 28 27.78 33.41 15.87
C ILE A 28 28.78 33.33 17.04
N ARG A 29 29.17 34.50 17.56
CA ARG A 29 30.36 34.75 18.39
C ARG A 29 30.17 34.47 19.89
N ARG A 30 31.26 33.94 20.49
CA ARG A 30 31.74 33.89 21.90
C ARG A 30 31.11 32.87 22.89
N LEU A 31 32.05 32.30 23.68
CA LEU A 31 31.95 31.45 24.88
C LEU A 31 31.78 29.94 24.64
N THR A 32 32.84 29.19 25.01
CA THR A 32 33.03 27.72 24.96
C THR A 32 32.70 27.10 23.59
N ALA A 33 33.58 26.26 23.02
CA ALA A 33 33.21 25.51 21.82
C ALA A 33 32.14 24.46 22.17
N ILE A 34 30.89 24.92 22.29
CA ILE A 34 29.73 24.12 22.60
C ILE A 34 29.29 23.52 21.27
N ALA A 35 29.69 22.27 21.03
CA ALA A 35 29.06 21.48 19.99
C ALA A 35 27.63 21.14 20.46
N SER A 36 26.66 21.85 19.88
CA SER A 36 25.22 21.67 20.13
C SER A 36 24.54 21.32 18.83
N CYS A 37 23.57 20.40 18.84
CA CYS A 37 22.70 20.23 17.67
C CYS A 37 21.55 21.24 17.74
N THR A 38 21.08 21.68 16.57
CA THR A 38 19.92 22.56 16.47
C THR A 38 18.68 21.85 17.00
N ARG A 39 17.89 22.53 17.84
CA ARG A 39 16.64 21.97 18.41
C ARG A 39 15.68 21.48 17.34
N TRP A 40 15.53 22.26 16.25
CA TRP A 40 14.68 21.90 15.12
C TRP A 40 15.16 20.65 14.37
N SER A 41 16.46 20.56 14.12
CA SER A 41 17.06 19.40 13.48
C SER A 41 16.87 18.13 14.31
N MET A 42 17.02 18.21 15.64
CA MET A 42 16.70 17.08 16.52
C MET A 42 15.21 16.72 16.49
N ALA A 43 14.32 17.73 16.53
CA ALA A 43 12.88 17.49 16.49
C ALA A 43 12.45 16.78 15.20
N PHE A 44 12.89 17.26 14.04
CA PHE A 44 12.63 16.59 12.76
C PHE A 44 13.24 15.20 12.70
N ASN A 45 14.46 15.02 13.21
CA ASN A 45 15.10 13.70 13.24
C ASN A 45 14.32 12.70 14.11
N ILE A 46 13.80 13.11 15.27
CA ILE A 46 12.95 12.27 16.12
C ILE A 46 11.65 11.91 15.39
N ILE A 47 11.04 12.86 14.69
CA ILE A 47 9.83 12.62 13.89
C ILE A 47 10.11 11.59 12.78
N PHE A 48 11.21 11.73 12.04
CA PHE A 48 11.58 10.77 11.00
C PHE A 48 11.89 9.38 11.58
N ALA A 49 12.62 9.30 12.69
CA ALA A 49 12.92 8.05 13.36
C ALA A 49 11.65 7.35 13.88
N PHE A 50 10.72 8.11 14.45
CA PHE A 50 9.43 7.59 14.89
C PHE A 50 8.60 7.10 13.68
N ASN A 51 8.56 7.87 12.59
CA ASN A 51 7.88 7.46 11.36
C ASN A 51 8.46 6.13 10.81
N LEU A 52 9.78 6.01 10.72
CA LEU A 52 10.48 4.78 10.31
C LEU A 52 10.14 3.59 11.21
N ALA A 53 10.21 3.78 12.54
CA ALA A 53 9.94 2.71 13.50
C ALA A 53 8.46 2.27 13.51
N SER A 54 7.54 3.20 13.21
CA SER A 54 6.10 2.94 13.12
C SER A 54 5.64 2.44 11.75
N THR A 55 6.51 2.47 10.72
CA THR A 55 6.13 2.07 9.37
C THR A 55 5.59 0.63 9.28
N PRO A 56 6.15 -0.38 9.98
CA PRO A 56 5.56 -1.74 10.00
C PRO A 56 4.11 -1.77 10.52
N PHE A 57 3.73 -0.82 11.37
CA PHE A 57 2.39 -0.75 11.96
C PHE A 57 1.40 0.06 11.13
N MET A 58 1.82 0.74 10.07
CA MET A 58 0.89 1.44 9.16
C MET A 58 -0.14 0.50 8.53
N ALA A 59 0.19 -0.79 8.43
CA ALA A 59 -0.73 -1.84 8.04
C ALA A 59 -2.03 -1.86 8.87
N ASN A 60 -1.93 -1.56 10.17
CA ASN A 60 -3.04 -1.61 11.12
C ASN A 60 -4.07 -0.47 10.93
N LEU A 61 -3.84 0.42 9.95
CA LEU A 61 -4.86 1.38 9.51
C LEU A 61 -6.04 0.68 8.82
N ALA A 62 -5.76 -0.39 8.07
CA ALA A 62 -6.80 -1.21 7.42
C ALA A 62 -6.88 -2.61 8.04
N GLU A 63 -5.79 -3.14 8.56
CA GLU A 63 -5.75 -4.49 9.12
C GLU A 63 -6.23 -4.49 10.58
N PRO A 64 -6.99 -5.52 10.99
CA PRO A 64 -7.43 -5.67 12.36
C PRO A 64 -6.24 -6.00 13.27
N ARG A 65 -6.35 -5.57 14.52
CA ARG A 65 -5.37 -5.89 15.56
C ARG A 65 -5.61 -7.29 16.11
N PRO A 66 -4.63 -7.88 16.82
CA PRO A 66 -4.86 -9.14 17.52
C PRO A 66 -6.10 -9.05 18.43
N GLY A 67 -7.00 -10.04 18.31
CA GLY A 67 -8.28 -10.06 19.03
C GLY A 67 -9.39 -9.17 18.43
N GLY A 68 -9.15 -8.54 17.28
CA GLY A 68 -10.15 -7.71 16.59
C GLY A 68 -10.93 -8.41 15.49
N VAL A 69 -10.77 -9.73 15.33
CA VAL A 69 -11.46 -10.56 14.33
C VAL A 69 -12.04 -11.78 15.03
N GLU A 70 -13.28 -12.11 14.73
CA GLU A 70 -13.88 -13.39 15.10
C GLU A 70 -13.62 -14.43 14.00
N GLU A 71 -13.58 -15.72 14.34
CA GLU A 71 -13.31 -16.76 13.34
C GLU A 71 -14.33 -16.71 12.19
N ASN A 72 -13.85 -16.89 10.95
CA ASN A 72 -14.62 -16.72 9.73
C ASN A 72 -15.96 -17.46 9.80
N CYS A 73 -17.06 -16.72 9.73
CA CYS A 73 -18.42 -17.22 9.84
C CYS A 73 -19.01 -17.67 8.48
N LEU A 74 -18.19 -17.85 7.44
CA LEU A 74 -18.73 -18.23 6.14
C LEU A 74 -19.29 -19.66 6.19
N PRO A 75 -20.51 -19.86 5.69
CA PRO A 75 -21.16 -21.15 5.72
C PRO A 75 -20.48 -22.13 4.76
N THR A 76 -20.50 -23.41 5.12
CA THR A 76 -19.94 -24.49 4.30
C THR A 76 -20.83 -24.76 3.09
N TRP A 77 -20.22 -25.13 1.97
CA TRP A 77 -20.90 -25.37 0.69
C TRP A 77 -20.33 -26.62 0.01
N SER A 78 -21.14 -27.26 -0.83
CA SER A 78 -20.79 -28.49 -1.56
C SER A 78 -20.67 -28.29 -3.07
N SER A 79 -21.30 -27.24 -3.61
CA SER A 79 -21.26 -26.89 -5.03
C SER A 79 -21.12 -25.38 -5.24
N TYR A 80 -20.69 -24.95 -6.43
CA TYR A 80 -20.54 -23.52 -6.73
C TYR A 80 -21.87 -22.76 -6.69
N ALA A 81 -22.95 -23.36 -7.17
CA ALA A 81 -24.28 -22.74 -7.12
C ALA A 81 -24.74 -22.51 -5.67
N GLU A 82 -24.53 -23.50 -4.80
CA GLU A 82 -24.80 -23.38 -3.37
C GLU A 82 -23.91 -22.32 -2.71
N TYR A 83 -22.61 -22.28 -3.06
CA TYR A 83 -21.70 -21.25 -2.59
C TYR A 83 -22.21 -19.83 -2.90
N VAL A 84 -22.65 -19.57 -4.15
CA VAL A 84 -23.20 -18.25 -4.53
C VAL A 84 -24.43 -17.92 -3.70
N ASP A 85 -25.35 -18.87 -3.55
CA ASP A 85 -26.61 -18.67 -2.85
C ASP A 85 -26.39 -18.39 -1.36
N VAL A 86 -25.66 -19.26 -0.67
CA VAL A 86 -25.48 -19.16 0.78
C VAL A 86 -24.58 -17.98 1.15
N THR A 87 -23.53 -17.70 0.37
CA THR A 87 -22.63 -16.56 0.63
C THR A 87 -23.32 -15.22 0.36
N THR A 88 -24.11 -15.11 -0.72
CA THR A 88 -24.88 -13.89 -0.99
C THR A 88 -25.92 -13.66 0.11
N ASN A 89 -26.63 -14.71 0.52
CA ASN A 89 -27.63 -14.61 1.60
C ASN A 89 -26.98 -14.18 2.92
N PHE A 90 -25.79 -14.70 3.25
CA PHE A 90 -25.02 -14.27 4.42
C PHE A 90 -24.73 -12.76 4.38
N PHE A 91 -24.24 -12.24 3.26
CA PHE A 91 -23.96 -10.81 3.11
C PHE A 91 -25.22 -9.94 3.15
N GLN A 92 -26.33 -10.41 2.56
CA GLN A 92 -27.61 -9.69 2.61
C GLN A 92 -28.19 -9.63 4.02
N GLN A 93 -28.00 -10.68 4.84
CA GLN A 93 -28.43 -10.68 6.23
C GLN A 93 -27.60 -9.71 7.07
N LEU A 94 -26.27 -9.76 6.92
CA LEU A 94 -25.35 -8.89 7.64
C LEU A 94 -25.55 -7.42 7.28
N TYR A 95 -25.77 -7.16 5.99
CA TYR A 95 -25.92 -5.83 5.47
C TYR A 95 -27.29 -5.62 4.86
N ASN A 96 -28.14 -4.93 5.59
CA ASN A 96 -29.52 -4.64 5.23
C ASN A 96 -29.83 -3.15 5.47
N ASN A 97 -31.06 -2.73 5.20
CA ASN A 97 -31.47 -1.33 5.37
C ASN A 97 -31.43 -0.83 6.81
N SER A 98 -31.36 -1.73 7.80
CA SER A 98 -31.21 -1.38 9.22
C SER A 98 -29.76 -1.18 9.64
N THR A 99 -28.82 -1.94 9.05
CA THR A 99 -27.39 -1.83 9.36
C THR A 99 -26.68 -0.77 8.52
N MET A 100 -27.19 -0.46 7.33
CA MET A 100 -26.62 0.53 6.41
C MET A 100 -27.64 1.64 6.13
N GLY A 101 -27.34 2.87 6.58
CA GLY A 101 -28.19 4.03 6.34
C GLY A 101 -28.31 4.38 4.85
N THR A 102 -29.35 5.10 4.46
CA THR A 102 -29.67 5.43 3.06
C THR A 102 -28.56 6.20 2.31
N ASN A 103 -27.71 6.93 3.04
CA ASN A 103 -26.59 7.69 2.46
C ASN A 103 -25.22 7.03 2.66
N THR A 104 -25.15 5.88 3.33
CA THR A 104 -23.88 5.17 3.56
C THR A 104 -23.48 4.47 2.27
N VAL A 105 -22.36 4.85 1.66
CA VAL A 105 -21.89 4.24 0.39
C VAL A 105 -21.10 2.97 0.66
N SER A 106 -20.39 2.90 1.80
CA SER A 106 -19.67 1.70 2.20
C SER A 106 -19.61 1.55 3.71
N LEU A 107 -19.56 0.31 4.16
CA LEU A 107 -19.50 -0.05 5.57
C LEU A 107 -18.56 -1.24 5.76
N ARG A 108 -17.71 -1.17 6.78
CA ARG A 108 -16.89 -2.30 7.23
C ARG A 108 -17.47 -2.85 8.52
N ASP A 109 -17.57 -4.16 8.60
CA ASP A 109 -17.84 -4.85 9.85
C ASP A 109 -16.55 -5.50 10.38
N PRO A 110 -15.98 -5.00 11.49
CA PRO A 110 -14.78 -5.59 12.09
C PRO A 110 -14.98 -7.02 12.60
N ALA A 111 -16.18 -7.37 13.08
CA ALA A 111 -16.41 -8.67 13.72
C ALA A 111 -16.27 -9.83 12.71
N THR A 112 -16.96 -9.70 11.59
CA THR A 112 -16.92 -10.67 10.48
C THR A 112 -15.78 -10.43 9.50
N ASN A 113 -14.93 -9.42 9.75
CA ASN A 113 -13.89 -8.93 8.84
C ASN A 113 -14.36 -8.73 7.39
N SER A 114 -15.61 -8.28 7.25
CA SER A 114 -16.25 -8.08 5.97
C SER A 114 -16.44 -6.60 5.67
N PHE A 115 -16.62 -6.31 4.38
CA PHE A 115 -16.81 -4.98 3.87
C PHE A 115 -17.90 -5.00 2.81
N ARG A 116 -18.75 -3.98 2.80
CA ARG A 116 -19.77 -3.78 1.76
C ARG A 116 -19.70 -2.40 1.16
N MET A 117 -20.06 -2.35 -0.11
CA MET A 117 -20.28 -1.15 -0.90
C MET A 117 -21.63 -1.18 -1.59
N ARG A 118 -22.24 0.00 -1.70
CA ARG A 118 -23.47 0.27 -2.42
C ARG A 118 -23.19 1.29 -3.52
N MET A 119 -23.66 0.99 -4.73
CA MET A 119 -23.74 1.96 -5.82
C MET A 119 -25.16 1.97 -6.37
N THR A 120 -25.78 3.15 -6.40
CA THR A 120 -27.06 3.36 -7.08
C THR A 120 -26.78 3.95 -8.46
N MET A 121 -27.43 3.40 -9.48
CA MET A 121 -27.37 3.94 -10.82
C MET A 121 -28.74 3.89 -11.50
N ALA A 122 -29.06 4.96 -12.21
CA ALA A 122 -30.21 5.02 -13.08
C ALA A 122 -29.82 4.43 -14.44
N LEU A 123 -30.52 3.40 -14.89
CA LEU A 123 -30.28 2.77 -16.17
C LEU A 123 -31.39 3.11 -17.16
N PRO A 124 -31.06 3.43 -18.42
CA PRO A 124 -32.05 3.57 -19.48
C PRO A 124 -32.69 2.21 -19.81
N PHE A 125 -33.78 2.24 -20.59
CA PHE A 125 -34.51 1.02 -21.00
C PHE A 125 -33.59 -0.03 -21.65
N GLU A 126 -32.66 0.43 -22.48
CA GLU A 126 -31.64 -0.36 -23.17
C GLU A 126 -30.33 0.43 -23.19
N ILE A 127 -29.20 -0.27 -23.06
CA ILE A 127 -27.85 0.32 -23.08
C ILE A 127 -27.14 -0.21 -24.33
N PRO A 128 -26.61 0.66 -25.20
CA PRO A 128 -25.80 0.23 -26.33
C PRO A 128 -24.63 -0.65 -25.86
N ALA A 129 -24.32 -1.72 -26.61
CA ALA A 129 -23.26 -2.65 -26.25
C ALA A 129 -21.88 -1.96 -26.10
N ASP A 130 -21.64 -0.90 -26.87
CA ASP A 130 -20.40 -0.12 -26.83
C ASP A 130 -20.21 0.64 -25.49
N ASP A 131 -21.30 1.02 -24.82
CA ASP A 131 -21.27 1.78 -23.57
C ASP A 131 -21.10 0.87 -22.33
N VAL A 132 -21.33 -0.44 -22.46
CA VAL A 132 -21.31 -1.42 -21.36
C VAL A 132 -19.94 -1.47 -20.70
N PHE A 133 -18.88 -1.45 -21.51
CA PHE A 133 -17.51 -1.47 -21.01
C PHE A 133 -17.21 -0.22 -20.19
N ASP A 134 -17.55 0.96 -20.73
CA ASP A 134 -17.33 2.25 -20.08
C ASP A 134 -18.08 2.39 -18.76
N ILE A 135 -19.30 1.87 -18.68
CA ILE A 135 -20.07 1.83 -17.44
C ILE A 135 -19.40 0.89 -16.42
N THR A 136 -18.97 -0.30 -16.87
CA THR A 136 -18.38 -1.32 -15.99
C THR A 136 -17.05 -0.86 -15.38
N ILE A 137 -16.15 -0.23 -16.15
CA ILE A 137 -14.84 0.23 -15.64
C ILE A 137 -14.95 1.41 -14.66
N ARG A 138 -16.05 2.17 -14.72
CA ARG A 138 -16.34 3.27 -13.79
C ARG A 138 -16.98 2.79 -12.49
N MET A 139 -17.38 1.52 -12.42
CA MET A 139 -17.90 0.95 -11.17
C MET A 139 -16.77 0.88 -10.14
N PRO A 140 -17.06 1.18 -8.87
CA PRO A 140 -16.09 0.97 -7.82
C PRO A 140 -15.82 -0.53 -7.67
N ALA A 141 -14.61 -0.89 -7.26
CA ALA A 141 -14.12 -2.28 -7.26
C ALA A 141 -14.00 -2.95 -8.64
N ALA A 142 -14.21 -2.25 -9.77
CA ALA A 142 -14.03 -2.83 -11.12
C ALA A 142 -12.69 -3.56 -11.36
N PRO A 143 -11.54 -3.11 -10.83
CA PRO A 143 -10.28 -3.84 -10.96
C PRO A 143 -10.29 -5.24 -10.34
N LEU A 144 -11.20 -5.49 -9.40
CA LEU A 144 -11.35 -6.76 -8.70
C LEU A 144 -12.32 -7.71 -9.41
N PHE A 145 -13.12 -7.23 -10.35
CA PHE A 145 -14.10 -8.07 -11.04
C PHE A 145 -13.40 -9.08 -11.92
N GLY A 146 -13.57 -10.36 -11.60
CA GLY A 146 -13.17 -11.48 -12.44
C GLY A 146 -14.12 -11.63 -13.63
N ASP A 147 -13.80 -12.62 -14.48
CA ASP A 147 -14.52 -12.87 -15.73
C ASP A 147 -16.01 -13.17 -15.52
N GLY A 148 -16.35 -13.93 -14.47
CA GLY A 148 -17.73 -14.24 -14.11
C GLY A 148 -18.55 -13.00 -13.76
N ILE A 149 -18.01 -12.13 -12.91
CA ILE A 149 -18.68 -10.87 -12.51
C ILE A 149 -18.87 -9.97 -13.73
N ARG A 150 -17.84 -9.84 -14.57
CA ARG A 150 -17.91 -9.03 -15.79
C ARG A 150 -18.94 -9.57 -16.78
N THR A 151 -19.04 -10.88 -16.92
CA THR A 151 -20.04 -11.53 -17.78
C THR A 151 -21.45 -11.30 -17.26
N LEU A 152 -21.66 -11.41 -15.94
CA LEU A 152 -22.95 -11.11 -15.32
C LEU A 152 -23.33 -9.63 -15.51
N LEU A 153 -22.41 -8.71 -15.25
CA LEU A 153 -22.64 -7.27 -15.44
C LEU A 153 -22.91 -6.92 -16.90
N SER A 154 -22.14 -7.49 -17.83
CA SER A 154 -22.38 -7.30 -19.26
C SER A 154 -23.76 -7.79 -19.65
N THR A 155 -24.14 -9.01 -19.24
CA THR A 155 -25.46 -9.59 -19.53
C THR A 155 -26.59 -8.74 -18.96
N PHE A 156 -26.42 -8.27 -17.72
CA PHE A 156 -27.37 -7.39 -17.06
C PHE A 156 -27.53 -6.06 -17.79
N LEU A 157 -26.42 -5.39 -18.14
CA LEU A 157 -26.42 -4.08 -18.79
C LEU A 157 -26.99 -4.15 -20.22
N THR A 158 -26.70 -5.21 -20.98
CA THR A 158 -27.26 -5.40 -22.33
C THR A 158 -28.71 -5.89 -22.34
N SER A 159 -29.23 -6.36 -21.21
CA SER A 159 -30.61 -6.87 -21.12
C SER A 159 -31.61 -5.71 -21.05
N ASN A 160 -32.74 -5.82 -21.75
CA ASN A 160 -33.83 -4.85 -21.65
C ASN A 160 -34.42 -4.81 -20.23
N GLN A 161 -35.01 -3.66 -19.85
CA GLN A 161 -35.59 -3.45 -18.52
C GLN A 161 -36.55 -4.55 -18.07
N THR A 162 -37.44 -5.03 -18.96
CA THR A 162 -38.36 -6.14 -18.67
C THR A 162 -37.63 -7.44 -18.33
N HIS A 163 -36.54 -7.75 -19.03
CA HIS A 163 -35.74 -8.94 -18.75
C HIS A 163 -34.95 -8.78 -17.45
N ARG A 164 -34.38 -7.59 -17.19
CA ARG A 164 -33.71 -7.29 -15.92
C ARG A 164 -34.62 -7.51 -14.71
N ASP A 165 -35.89 -7.13 -14.83
CA ASP A 165 -36.86 -7.24 -13.76
C ASP A 165 -37.38 -8.69 -13.56
N GLN A 166 -37.42 -9.50 -14.63
CA GLN A 166 -37.92 -10.89 -14.59
C GLN A 166 -36.86 -11.91 -14.15
N THR A 167 -35.58 -11.70 -14.48
CA THR A 167 -34.49 -12.68 -14.28
C THR A 167 -33.83 -12.60 -12.88
N ASN A 168 -34.52 -12.05 -11.87
CA ASN A 168 -34.03 -11.99 -10.48
C ASN A 168 -33.86 -13.42 -9.91
N PRO A 169 -32.69 -13.83 -9.35
CA PRO A 169 -31.59 -12.98 -8.86
C PRO A 169 -30.37 -12.80 -9.77
N TRP A 170 -29.98 -11.54 -9.96
CA TRP A 170 -28.68 -11.14 -10.51
C TRP A 170 -27.64 -11.18 -9.39
N ARG A 171 -27.04 -12.35 -9.16
CA ARG A 171 -26.02 -12.55 -8.12
C ARG A 171 -24.90 -13.46 -8.60
N ILE A 172 -23.69 -13.17 -8.15
CA ILE A 172 -22.51 -14.00 -8.39
C ILE A 172 -21.46 -13.75 -7.32
N CYS A 173 -20.71 -14.80 -6.98
CA CYS A 173 -19.60 -14.72 -6.05
C CYS A 173 -18.33 -15.29 -6.68
N GLN A 174 -17.19 -14.79 -6.27
CA GLN A 174 -15.88 -15.25 -6.70
C GLN A 174 -14.91 -15.38 -5.52
N HIS A 175 -14.02 -16.36 -5.64
CA HIS A 175 -12.89 -16.53 -4.75
C HIS A 175 -11.73 -15.66 -5.24
N ASN A 176 -11.23 -14.76 -4.40
CA ASN A 176 -10.00 -14.03 -4.70
C ASN A 176 -8.81 -14.81 -4.16
N CYS A 177 -7.97 -15.26 -5.09
CA CYS A 177 -6.79 -16.06 -4.78
C CYS A 177 -5.51 -15.27 -5.08
N MET A 178 -4.53 -15.39 -4.21
CA MET A 178 -3.15 -14.98 -4.47
C MET A 178 -2.33 -16.24 -4.63
N LEU A 179 -1.77 -16.46 -5.82
CA LEU A 179 -1.19 -17.75 -6.22
C LEU A 179 -2.26 -18.87 -6.13
N THR A 180 -2.21 -19.69 -5.09
CA THR A 180 -3.14 -20.81 -4.85
C THR A 180 -3.91 -20.66 -3.53
N LEU A 181 -3.69 -19.58 -2.78
CA LEU A 181 -4.33 -19.35 -1.49
C LEU A 181 -5.48 -18.35 -1.63
N THR A 182 -6.68 -18.77 -1.25
CA THR A 182 -7.84 -17.89 -1.17
C THR A 182 -7.70 -16.97 0.04
N TYR A 183 -7.73 -15.65 -0.20
CA TYR A 183 -7.59 -14.66 0.87
C TYR A 183 -8.86 -13.85 1.12
N SER A 184 -9.80 -13.83 0.17
CA SER A 184 -11.10 -13.18 0.36
C SER A 184 -12.15 -13.75 -0.56
N GLU A 185 -13.40 -13.67 -0.14
CA GLU A 185 -14.58 -13.86 -1.00
C GLU A 185 -15.09 -12.50 -1.47
N LEU A 186 -15.57 -12.41 -2.71
CA LEU A 186 -16.25 -11.22 -3.24
C LEU A 186 -17.58 -11.64 -3.87
N CYS A 187 -18.68 -11.07 -3.43
CA CYS A 187 -20.00 -11.25 -4.00
C CYS A 187 -20.55 -9.95 -4.55
N LEU A 188 -21.22 -10.03 -5.69
CA LEU A 188 -21.96 -8.96 -6.30
C LEU A 188 -23.41 -9.40 -6.46
N TRP A 189 -24.34 -8.52 -6.07
CA TRP A 189 -25.76 -8.71 -6.39
C TRP A 189 -26.42 -7.38 -6.72
N ILE A 190 -27.49 -7.46 -7.49
CA ILE A 190 -28.20 -6.29 -8.00
C ILE A 190 -29.66 -6.34 -7.57
N GLU A 191 -30.13 -5.24 -7.01
CA GLU A 191 -31.51 -5.08 -6.54
C GLU A 191 -32.15 -3.88 -7.23
N LYS A 192 -33.44 -4.01 -7.58
CA LYS A 192 -34.22 -2.89 -8.08
C LYS A 192 -34.66 -2.01 -6.92
N THR A 193 -34.37 -0.73 -6.98
CA THR A 193 -34.77 0.25 -5.95
C THR A 193 -36.03 0.98 -6.37
N ASP A 194 -36.06 1.51 -7.59
CA ASP A 194 -37.21 2.21 -8.18
C ASP A 194 -37.47 1.70 -9.60
N SER A 195 -38.43 2.30 -10.32
CA SER A 195 -38.76 1.90 -11.70
C SER A 195 -37.54 1.87 -12.63
N THR A 196 -36.60 2.81 -12.49
CA THR A 196 -35.41 2.97 -13.34
C THR A 196 -34.08 2.92 -12.57
N GLN A 197 -34.12 2.82 -11.24
CA GLN A 197 -32.92 2.80 -10.41
C GLN A 197 -32.60 1.39 -9.93
N TYR A 198 -31.35 1.00 -10.13
CA TYR A 198 -30.79 -0.26 -9.65
C TYR A 198 -29.68 0.03 -8.64
N THR A 199 -29.68 -0.74 -7.58
CA THR A 199 -28.61 -0.75 -6.58
C THR A 199 -27.74 -1.97 -6.82
N ILE A 200 -26.47 -1.73 -7.12
CA ILE A 200 -25.43 -2.76 -7.11
C ILE A 200 -24.81 -2.80 -5.72
N TRP A 201 -24.80 -4.00 -5.17
CA TRP A 201 -24.12 -4.30 -3.93
C TRP A 201 -22.88 -5.13 -4.22
N VAL A 202 -21.76 -4.71 -3.62
CA VAL A 202 -20.51 -5.47 -3.65
C VAL A 202 -20.11 -5.71 -2.21
N ALA A 203 -20.00 -6.97 -1.81
CA ALA A 203 -19.54 -7.35 -0.48
C ALA A 203 -18.32 -8.26 -0.59
N THR A 204 -17.39 -8.10 0.33
CA THR A 204 -16.21 -8.94 0.45
C THR A 204 -16.02 -9.39 1.88
N ASN A 205 -15.56 -10.62 2.07
CA ASN A 205 -15.09 -11.13 3.35
C ASN A 205 -13.62 -11.48 3.22
N ILE A 206 -12.78 -10.99 4.13
CA ILE A 206 -11.35 -11.26 4.13
C ILE A 206 -11.06 -12.39 5.11
N TYR A 207 -10.52 -13.50 4.60
CA TYR A 207 -10.11 -14.63 5.42
C TYR A 207 -8.90 -14.24 6.28
N GLU A 208 -9.14 -14.14 7.57
CA GLU A 208 -8.10 -13.92 8.56
C GLU A 208 -8.36 -14.82 9.77
N THR A 209 -7.30 -15.39 10.34
CA THR A 209 -7.40 -16.16 11.58
C THR A 209 -6.78 -15.37 12.73
N ILE A 210 -7.27 -15.61 13.95
CA ILE A 210 -6.72 -14.99 15.16
C ILE A 210 -5.21 -15.27 15.27
N ALA A 211 -4.78 -16.49 14.93
CA ALA A 211 -3.37 -16.87 14.91
C ALA A 211 -2.55 -16.03 13.91
N SER A 212 -3.07 -15.84 12.68
CA SER A 212 -2.41 -15.01 11.65
C SER A 212 -2.24 -13.55 12.10
N CYS A 213 -3.26 -12.96 12.75
CA CYS A 213 -3.16 -11.62 13.34
C CYS A 213 -2.03 -11.50 14.37
N TRP A 214 -1.91 -12.46 15.29
CA TRP A 214 -0.85 -12.48 16.30
C TRP A 214 0.54 -12.67 15.66
N ILE A 215 0.66 -13.55 14.68
CA ILE A 215 1.91 -13.77 13.94
C ILE A 215 2.35 -12.48 13.24
N LYS A 216 1.45 -11.82 12.48
CA LYS A 216 1.73 -10.54 11.81
C LYS A 216 2.15 -9.47 12.81
N PHE A 217 1.42 -9.34 13.93
CA PHE A 217 1.74 -8.37 14.97
C PHE A 217 3.12 -8.62 15.61
N GLY A 218 3.44 -9.89 15.91
CA GLY A 218 4.75 -10.28 16.42
C GLY A 218 5.87 -9.97 15.44
N LEU A 219 5.71 -10.33 14.16
CA LEU A 219 6.67 -10.04 13.10
C LEU A 219 6.88 -8.53 12.91
N ARG A 220 5.81 -7.72 12.92
CA ARG A 220 5.89 -6.26 12.84
C ARG A 220 6.62 -5.65 14.03
N THR A 221 6.39 -6.18 15.23
CA THR A 221 7.07 -5.72 16.44
C THR A 221 8.56 -6.05 16.40
N LEU A 222 8.92 -7.26 15.96
CA LEU A 222 10.32 -7.64 15.75
C LEU A 222 10.98 -6.77 14.68
N LEU A 223 10.28 -6.48 13.58
CA LEU A 223 10.78 -5.62 12.52
C LEU A 223 10.97 -4.18 12.98
N ALA A 224 10.03 -3.63 13.76
CA ALA A 224 10.16 -2.30 14.34
C ALA A 224 11.35 -2.22 15.31
N ALA A 225 11.53 -3.24 16.16
CA ALA A 225 12.70 -3.34 17.05
C ALA A 225 14.01 -3.44 16.23
N TYR A 226 14.01 -4.20 15.13
CA TYR A 226 15.15 -4.29 14.23
C TYR A 226 15.47 -2.96 13.53
N ILE A 227 14.46 -2.20 13.10
CA ILE A 227 14.63 -0.86 12.54
C ILE A 227 15.26 0.07 13.59
N LEU A 228 14.78 0.07 14.82
CA LEU A 228 15.36 0.85 15.92
C LEU A 228 16.82 0.46 16.20
N TYR A 229 17.12 -0.84 16.20
CA TYR A 229 18.48 -1.35 16.34
C TYR A 229 19.40 -0.86 15.21
N GLN A 230 18.92 -0.88 13.97
CA GLN A 230 19.67 -0.37 12.81
C GLN A 230 19.86 1.14 12.87
N LEU A 231 18.83 1.90 13.26
CA LEU A 231 18.92 3.35 13.49
C LEU A 231 19.99 3.67 14.54
N TRP A 232 20.02 2.91 15.64
CA TRP A 232 21.04 3.11 16.66
C TRP A 232 22.45 2.81 16.15
N THR A 233 22.65 1.64 15.56
CA THR A 233 23.98 1.15 15.18
C THR A 233 24.58 1.88 13.98
N ARG A 234 23.77 2.20 12.96
CA ARG A 234 24.23 2.82 11.70
C ARG A 234 24.07 4.33 11.64
N TYR A 235 23.28 4.94 12.53
CA TYR A 235 23.05 6.39 12.50
C TYR A 235 23.43 7.05 13.83
N TYR A 236 22.69 6.80 14.91
CA TYR A 236 22.87 7.53 16.17
C TYR A 236 24.22 7.30 16.84
N ARG A 237 24.78 6.10 16.75
CA ARG A 237 26.13 5.80 17.25
C ARG A 237 27.18 6.70 16.59
N HIS A 238 27.10 6.92 15.27
CA HIS A 238 28.03 7.76 14.54
C HIS A 238 27.82 9.25 14.86
N CYS A 239 26.57 9.70 15.01
CA CYS A 239 26.29 11.06 15.49
C CYS A 239 26.88 11.30 16.89
N LYS A 240 26.78 10.32 17.80
CA LYS A 240 27.35 10.41 19.15
C LYS A 240 28.87 10.48 19.13
N ILE A 241 29.53 9.64 18.33
CA ILE A 241 31.00 9.65 18.18
C ILE A 241 31.47 10.97 17.58
N LEU A 242 30.82 11.45 16.52
CA LEU A 242 31.12 12.75 15.91
C LEU A 242 31.00 13.90 16.92
N LEU A 243 29.92 13.92 17.69
CA LEU A 243 29.71 14.95 18.71
C LEU A 243 30.74 14.88 19.83
N SER A 244 31.16 13.68 20.23
CA SER A 244 32.24 13.48 21.21
C SER A 244 33.59 13.96 20.67
N ASN A 245 33.96 13.58 19.45
CA ASN A 245 35.21 14.02 18.83
C ASN A 245 35.26 15.55 18.65
N LEU A 246 34.15 16.18 18.25
CA LEU A 246 34.06 17.65 18.13
C LEU A 246 34.20 18.36 19.49
N ARG A 247 33.75 17.72 20.58
CA ARG A 247 33.90 18.25 21.94
C ARG A 247 35.32 18.07 22.50
N HIS A 248 36.01 16.99 22.15
CA HIS A 248 37.33 16.66 22.72
C HIS A 248 38.51 17.15 21.86
N VAL A 249 38.40 17.11 20.54
CA VAL A 249 39.52 17.33 19.60
C VAL A 249 39.41 18.70 18.89
N GLY A 250 38.31 19.44 19.06
CA GLY A 250 37.98 20.65 18.31
C GLY A 250 39.18 21.60 18.06
N PHE A 251 39.41 21.92 16.78
CA PHE A 251 40.53 22.71 16.24
C PHE A 251 40.74 24.07 16.91
N SER A 252 41.97 24.61 16.74
CA SER A 252 42.50 25.85 17.30
C SER A 252 41.43 26.94 17.52
N ARG A 253 41.37 27.43 18.77
CA ARG A 253 40.45 28.47 19.26
C ARG A 253 40.56 29.82 18.54
N GLU A 254 41.52 29.98 17.64
CA GLU A 254 41.74 31.24 16.92
C GLU A 254 40.63 31.59 15.91
N TYR A 255 39.92 30.60 15.35
CA TYR A 255 39.04 30.85 14.19
C TYR A 255 37.55 30.52 14.39
N TYR A 256 37.18 29.67 15.35
CA TYR A 256 35.78 29.21 15.49
C TYR A 256 35.29 29.20 16.94
N THR A 257 34.10 29.76 17.18
CA THR A 257 33.51 29.86 18.53
C THR A 257 32.42 28.85 18.84
N ARG A 258 31.70 28.31 17.84
CA ARG A 258 30.59 27.38 18.04
C ARG A 258 30.44 26.44 16.85
N TYR A 259 30.21 25.16 17.13
CA TYR A 259 29.84 24.18 16.11
C TYR A 259 28.36 23.83 16.27
N GLU A 260 27.60 24.04 15.21
CA GLU A 260 26.22 23.59 15.12
C GLU A 260 26.15 22.33 14.26
N VAL A 261 25.80 21.21 14.90
CA VAL A 261 25.66 19.93 14.20
C VAL A 261 24.20 19.81 13.74
N VAL A 262 24.00 19.83 12.43
CA VAL A 262 22.69 19.55 11.83
C VAL A 262 22.58 18.05 11.61
N VAL A 263 21.71 17.41 12.39
CA VAL A 263 21.36 16.00 12.29
C VAL A 263 20.34 15.83 11.15
N GLY A 264 20.72 15.10 10.12
CA GLY A 264 19.91 14.90 8.91
C GLY A 264 18.82 13.84 9.04
N ASP A 265 18.28 13.42 7.89
CA ASP A 265 17.32 12.33 7.78
C ASP A 265 18.00 10.96 7.95
N PRO A 266 17.58 10.12 8.93
CA PRO A 266 18.15 8.79 9.11
C PRO A 266 17.58 7.73 8.15
N ALA A 267 16.55 8.06 7.35
CA ALA A 267 15.81 7.10 6.53
C ALA A 267 16.71 6.32 5.59
N TYR A 268 17.71 6.96 4.98
CA TYR A 268 18.64 6.29 4.07
C TYR A 268 19.30 5.04 4.68
N ALA A 269 19.65 5.07 5.98
CA ALA A 269 20.30 3.94 6.66
C ALA A 269 19.41 2.70 6.77
N ILE A 270 18.08 2.90 6.79
CA ILE A 270 17.06 1.86 6.92
C ILE A 270 16.54 1.43 5.55
N LEU A 271 16.26 2.39 4.68
CA LEU A 271 15.77 2.15 3.33
C LEU A 271 16.77 1.39 2.46
N SER A 272 18.07 1.49 2.77
CA SER A 272 19.13 0.72 2.13
C SER A 272 19.35 -0.67 2.72
N ASP A 273 18.63 -1.07 3.76
CA ASP A 273 18.79 -2.39 4.39
C ASP A 273 17.96 -3.48 3.67
N PRO A 274 18.58 -4.63 3.29
CA PRO A 274 17.91 -5.65 2.48
C PRO A 274 16.82 -6.35 3.28
N VAL A 275 17.13 -6.60 4.54
CA VAL A 275 16.28 -7.38 5.43
C VAL A 275 15.02 -6.58 5.70
N VAL A 276 15.15 -5.27 5.96
CA VAL A 276 13.98 -4.39 6.14
C VAL A 276 13.12 -4.36 4.88
N SER A 277 13.71 -4.12 3.71
CA SER A 277 12.94 -4.03 2.46
C SER A 277 12.23 -5.34 2.10
N LEU A 278 12.92 -6.48 2.24
CA LEU A 278 12.33 -7.80 2.00
C LEU A 278 11.25 -8.14 3.03
N ALA A 279 11.47 -7.85 4.30
CA ALA A 279 10.49 -8.10 5.35
C ALA A 279 9.22 -7.27 5.15
N MET A 280 9.35 -5.99 4.77
CA MET A 280 8.21 -5.13 4.45
C MET A 280 7.44 -5.62 3.22
N VAL A 281 8.13 -6.08 2.18
CA VAL A 281 7.48 -6.68 1.01
C VAL A 281 6.75 -7.97 1.37
N ALA A 282 7.36 -8.84 2.18
CA ALA A 282 6.73 -10.06 2.67
C ALA A 282 5.48 -9.77 3.54
N ASP A 283 5.54 -8.73 4.38
CA ASP A 283 4.41 -8.26 5.19
C ASP A 283 3.25 -7.76 4.32
N ILE A 284 3.51 -7.13 3.16
CA ILE A 284 2.47 -6.75 2.19
C ILE A 284 1.79 -8.00 1.61
N PHE A 285 2.55 -9.02 1.23
CA PHE A 285 1.97 -10.28 0.73
C PHE A 285 1.13 -10.99 1.81
N GLY A 286 1.61 -10.99 3.06
CA GLY A 286 0.85 -11.51 4.21
C GLY A 286 -0.47 -10.76 4.46
N GLY A 287 -0.56 -9.49 4.05
CA GLY A 287 -1.75 -8.64 4.13
C GLY A 287 -2.59 -8.57 2.84
N SER A 288 -2.39 -9.48 1.87
CA SER A 288 -3.01 -9.40 0.53
C SER A 288 -4.54 -9.20 0.53
N GLY A 289 -5.27 -9.77 1.49
CA GLY A 289 -6.72 -9.53 1.60
C GLY A 289 -7.10 -8.07 1.82
N TYR A 290 -6.28 -7.31 2.54
CA TYR A 290 -6.54 -5.88 2.81
C TYR A 290 -6.01 -4.98 1.70
N VAL A 291 -5.20 -5.50 0.77
CA VAL A 291 -4.89 -4.81 -0.49
C VAL A 291 -6.17 -4.59 -1.28
N THR A 292 -7.04 -5.60 -1.34
CA THR A 292 -8.36 -5.51 -1.96
C THR A 292 -9.18 -4.39 -1.31
N LEU A 293 -9.19 -4.32 0.02
CA LEU A 293 -9.85 -3.25 0.76
C LEU A 293 -9.25 -1.87 0.44
N GLY A 294 -7.93 -1.75 0.40
CA GLY A 294 -7.22 -0.53 0.00
C GLY A 294 -7.57 -0.09 -1.42
N LEU A 295 -7.65 -1.04 -2.35
CA LEU A 295 -8.02 -0.79 -3.75
C LEU A 295 -9.46 -0.30 -3.86
N ILE A 296 -10.37 -0.90 -3.09
CA ILE A 296 -11.75 -0.45 -3.02
C ILE A 296 -11.81 0.99 -2.48
N HIS A 297 -11.12 1.27 -1.38
CA HIS A 297 -11.07 2.60 -0.78
C HIS A 297 -10.55 3.68 -1.74
N VAL A 298 -9.52 3.42 -2.55
CA VAL A 298 -9.02 4.42 -3.52
C VAL A 298 -9.97 4.67 -4.69
N THR A 299 -11.02 3.85 -4.87
CA THR A 299 -12.11 4.12 -5.83
C THR A 299 -13.26 4.93 -5.23
N GLN A 300 -13.27 5.21 -3.92
CA GLN A 300 -14.34 5.91 -3.22
C GLN A 300 -14.15 7.43 -3.20
N PHE A 301 -14.32 8.09 -4.35
CA PHE A 301 -14.19 9.56 -4.42
C PHE A 301 -15.26 10.34 -3.65
N GLN A 302 -16.40 9.71 -3.32
CA GLN A 302 -17.47 10.35 -2.57
C GLN A 302 -17.18 10.45 -1.06
N ASP A 303 -16.31 9.57 -0.53
CA ASP A 303 -15.89 9.59 0.86
C ASP A 303 -14.38 9.85 0.92
N VAL A 304 -14.03 11.12 1.14
CA VAL A 304 -12.64 11.59 1.19
C VAL A 304 -11.83 10.87 2.27
N TRP A 305 -12.47 10.47 3.37
CA TRP A 305 -11.79 9.78 4.46
C TRP A 305 -11.40 8.36 4.07
N LEU A 306 -12.33 7.61 3.46
CA LEU A 306 -12.04 6.28 2.92
C LEU A 306 -10.98 6.36 1.83
N TYR A 307 -11.11 7.31 0.90
CA TYR A 307 -10.11 7.54 -0.14
C TYR A 307 -8.71 7.81 0.43
N ALA A 308 -8.60 8.70 1.42
CA ALA A 308 -7.33 9.00 2.08
C ALA A 308 -6.74 7.78 2.79
N ASN A 309 -7.56 7.00 3.50
CA ASN A 309 -7.12 5.75 4.14
C ASN A 309 -6.64 4.72 3.12
N GLY A 310 -7.32 4.59 1.98
CA GLY A 310 -6.88 3.77 0.86
C GLY A 310 -5.51 4.20 0.35
N CYS A 311 -5.32 5.50 0.10
CA CYS A 311 -4.04 6.05 -0.36
C CYS A 311 -2.90 5.78 0.64
N LEU A 312 -3.14 6.00 1.94
CA LEU A 312 -2.16 5.76 2.99
C LEU A 312 -1.80 4.28 3.12
N TYR A 313 -2.80 3.38 3.02
CA TYR A 313 -2.54 1.94 3.05
C TYR A 313 -1.71 1.50 1.83
N MET A 314 -2.09 1.97 0.63
CA MET A 314 -1.38 1.64 -0.60
C MET A 314 0.03 2.25 -0.66
N ALA A 315 0.33 3.31 0.11
CA ALA A 315 1.68 3.88 0.17
C ALA A 315 2.74 2.87 0.66
N ARG A 316 2.33 1.79 1.34
CA ARG A 316 3.21 0.66 1.72
C ARG A 316 3.89 0.03 0.50
N TYR A 317 3.33 0.13 -0.70
CA TYR A 317 3.94 -0.42 -1.91
C TYR A 317 5.27 0.25 -2.29
N ILE A 318 5.64 1.38 -1.69
CA ILE A 318 6.96 1.99 -1.85
C ILE A 318 8.11 1.02 -1.53
N TRP A 319 7.89 0.04 -0.66
CA TRP A 319 8.90 -0.95 -0.30
C TRP A 319 9.32 -1.83 -1.48
N PHE A 320 8.45 -2.04 -2.47
CA PHE A 320 8.85 -2.66 -3.74
C PHE A 320 9.84 -1.78 -4.50
N SER A 321 9.63 -0.46 -4.52
CA SER A 321 10.56 0.48 -5.16
C SER A 321 11.91 0.52 -4.45
N TYR A 322 11.93 0.52 -3.12
CA TYR A 322 13.19 0.45 -2.36
C TYR A 322 13.96 -0.85 -2.62
N LEU A 323 13.26 -1.99 -2.63
CA LEU A 323 13.85 -3.28 -2.97
C LEU A 323 14.37 -3.30 -4.41
N GLY A 324 13.59 -2.78 -5.36
CA GLY A 324 13.95 -2.67 -6.78
C GLY A 324 15.17 -1.79 -7.00
N LEU A 325 15.22 -0.61 -6.39
CA LEU A 325 16.37 0.30 -6.43
C LEU A 325 17.63 -0.35 -5.86
N ARG A 326 17.49 -1.18 -4.83
CA ARG A 326 18.60 -1.91 -4.24
C ARG A 326 19.13 -3.00 -5.17
N ILE A 327 18.24 -3.78 -5.77
CA ILE A 327 18.61 -4.78 -6.79
C ILE A 327 19.30 -4.07 -7.96
N LEU A 328 18.71 -2.99 -8.46
CA LEU A 328 19.27 -2.18 -9.53
C LEU A 328 20.65 -1.62 -9.17
N SER A 329 20.81 -1.05 -7.97
CA SER A 329 22.11 -0.54 -7.49
C SER A 329 23.17 -1.65 -7.45
N SER A 330 22.78 -2.87 -7.11
CA SER A 330 23.69 -4.02 -7.09
C SER A 330 24.09 -4.43 -8.51
N VAL A 331 23.15 -4.43 -9.46
CA VAL A 331 23.40 -4.68 -10.89
C VAL A 331 24.28 -3.60 -11.51
N VAL A 332 24.00 -2.33 -11.22
CA VAL A 332 24.78 -1.17 -11.72
C VAL A 332 26.22 -1.26 -11.25
N LYS A 333 26.46 -1.60 -9.98
CA LYS A 333 27.82 -1.81 -9.44
C LYS A 333 28.52 -3.00 -10.10
N TRP A 334 27.80 -4.11 -10.25
CA TRP A 334 28.34 -5.30 -10.91
C TRP A 334 28.71 -5.04 -12.37
N ARG A 335 27.92 -4.23 -13.08
CA ARG A 335 28.15 -3.83 -14.48
C ARG A 335 29.02 -2.58 -14.66
N ARG A 336 29.42 -1.92 -13.57
CA ARG A 336 30.17 -0.64 -13.54
C ARG A 336 29.47 0.51 -14.30
N TRP A 337 28.15 0.57 -14.24
CA TRP A 337 27.34 1.61 -14.91
C TRP A 337 27.10 2.86 -14.05
N GLU A 338 27.95 3.10 -13.05
CA GLU A 338 27.76 4.17 -12.07
C GLU A 338 27.72 5.56 -12.73
N ALA A 339 28.43 5.75 -13.85
CA ALA A 339 28.43 7.00 -14.61
C ALA A 339 27.12 7.27 -15.37
N THR A 340 26.28 6.24 -15.58
CA THR A 340 25.03 6.35 -16.34
C THR A 340 23.84 6.72 -15.46
N PHE A 341 23.90 6.45 -14.15
CA PHE A 341 22.77 6.61 -13.23
C PHE A 341 23.03 7.70 -12.20
N ALA A 342 22.06 8.60 -12.02
CA ALA A 342 22.06 9.58 -10.94
C ALA A 342 21.45 8.98 -9.65
N PRO A 343 21.96 9.33 -8.46
CA PRO A 343 21.38 8.88 -7.20
C PRO A 343 19.99 9.50 -6.99
N VAL A 344 19.04 8.67 -6.56
CA VAL A 344 17.68 9.11 -6.24
C VAL A 344 17.57 9.41 -4.75
N GLY A 345 17.07 10.60 -4.40
CA GLY A 345 16.81 10.99 -3.03
C GLY A 345 15.64 10.20 -2.41
N PRO A 346 15.76 9.67 -1.17
CA PRO A 346 14.68 8.94 -0.50
C PRO A 346 13.38 9.75 -0.35
N ALA A 347 13.49 11.05 -0.07
CA ALA A 347 12.34 11.93 0.05
C ALA A 347 11.56 12.07 -1.26
N LEU A 348 12.27 12.15 -2.40
CA LEU A 348 11.63 12.17 -3.71
C LEU A 348 10.88 10.86 -3.97
N LEU A 349 11.51 9.72 -3.65
CA LEU A 349 10.86 8.42 -3.77
C LEU A 349 9.60 8.34 -2.92
N ALA A 350 9.66 8.81 -1.68
CA ALA A 350 8.53 8.88 -0.76
C ALA A 350 7.37 9.68 -1.36
N VAL A 351 7.63 10.91 -1.81
CA VAL A 351 6.61 11.77 -2.43
C VAL A 351 6.04 11.10 -3.67
N THR A 352 6.87 10.55 -4.56
CA THR A 352 6.39 9.87 -5.76
C THR A 352 5.54 8.66 -5.42
N ALA A 353 5.83 7.93 -4.35
CA ALA A 353 5.05 6.78 -3.95
C ALA A 353 3.66 7.16 -3.45
N TYR A 354 3.51 8.22 -2.64
CA TYR A 354 2.19 8.68 -2.20
C TYR A 354 1.32 9.15 -3.38
N VAL A 355 1.92 9.81 -4.37
CA VAL A 355 1.22 10.23 -5.59
C VAL A 355 0.88 9.04 -6.48
N TYR A 356 1.76 8.03 -6.54
CA TYR A 356 1.58 6.86 -7.40
C TYR A 356 0.63 5.82 -6.80
N SER A 357 0.72 5.55 -5.50
CA SER A 357 0.05 4.41 -4.87
C SER A 357 -1.46 4.56 -4.73
N GLY A 358 -1.97 5.79 -4.62
CA GLY A 358 -3.42 6.04 -4.54
C GLY A 358 -3.97 6.53 -5.88
N PRO A 359 -3.70 7.81 -6.25
CA PRO A 359 -4.25 8.43 -7.45
C PRO A 359 -3.93 7.71 -8.77
N ILE A 360 -2.69 7.25 -8.96
CA ILE A 360 -2.34 6.58 -10.22
C ILE A 360 -2.93 5.16 -10.25
N ILE A 361 -2.97 4.44 -9.12
CA ILE A 361 -3.63 3.13 -9.07
C ILE A 361 -5.13 3.24 -9.30
N SER A 362 -5.80 4.28 -8.78
CA SER A 362 -7.22 4.50 -9.04
C SER A 362 -7.49 4.83 -10.51
N VAL A 363 -6.67 5.70 -11.12
CA VAL A 363 -6.74 5.98 -12.57
C VAL A 363 -6.47 4.71 -13.38
N MET A 364 -5.43 3.94 -13.05
CA MET A 364 -5.11 2.67 -13.72
C MET A 364 -6.29 1.70 -13.62
N GLY A 365 -6.87 1.56 -12.43
CA GLY A 365 -8.03 0.71 -12.20
C GLY A 365 -9.29 1.14 -12.95
N MET A 366 -9.44 2.43 -13.25
CA MET A 366 -10.56 2.98 -14.02
C MET A 366 -10.26 3.17 -15.51
N THR A 367 -9.08 2.73 -15.98
CA THR A 367 -8.70 2.74 -17.40
C THR A 367 -8.77 1.33 -17.97
N GLY A 368 -9.25 1.22 -19.22
CA GLY A 368 -9.43 -0.09 -19.88
C GLY A 368 -8.17 -0.95 -20.01
N HIS A 369 -6.97 -0.37 -19.88
CA HIS A 369 -5.70 -1.10 -20.00
C HIS A 369 -5.48 -2.18 -18.92
N VAL A 370 -6.03 -2.02 -17.72
CA VAL A 370 -5.90 -3.02 -16.63
C VAL A 370 -6.96 -4.12 -16.75
N VAL A 371 -8.05 -3.85 -17.48
CA VAL A 371 -9.20 -4.74 -17.63
C VAL A 371 -9.02 -5.71 -18.81
N VAL A 372 -8.14 -5.39 -19.78
CA VAL A 372 -7.87 -6.22 -20.97
C VAL A 372 -6.72 -7.22 -20.72
N LEU A 373 -6.97 -8.21 -19.86
CA LEU A 373 -6.36 -9.52 -20.05
C LEU A 373 -7.47 -10.57 -20.14
N PRO A 374 -8.24 -10.60 -21.25
CA PRO A 374 -8.98 -11.81 -21.56
C PRO A 374 -7.94 -12.89 -21.79
N ASN A 375 -8.02 -13.95 -21.01
CA ASN A 375 -7.33 -15.18 -21.31
C ASN A 375 -7.70 -15.57 -22.75
N ARG A 376 -6.80 -15.34 -23.72
CA ARG A 376 -6.80 -16.05 -25.00
C ARG A 376 -6.46 -17.53 -24.72
N GLN A 377 -7.28 -18.23 -23.95
CA GLN A 377 -7.28 -19.68 -23.99
C GLN A 377 -8.17 -20.10 -25.16
N LYS A 378 -7.51 -20.17 -26.31
CA LYS A 378 -7.70 -21.19 -27.34
C LYS A 378 -9.14 -21.68 -27.53
N ALA A 379 -9.84 -21.01 -28.45
CA ALA A 379 -10.64 -21.74 -29.43
C ALA A 379 -9.70 -22.66 -30.24
N SER A 380 -9.43 -23.86 -29.74
CA SER A 380 -8.86 -24.96 -30.53
C SER A 380 -9.15 -26.30 -29.84
N HIS A 381 -9.98 -27.11 -30.49
CA HIS A 381 -10.33 -28.50 -30.18
C HIS A 381 -11.27 -28.65 -28.96
N LEU A 382 -12.56 -28.94 -29.14
CA LEU A 382 -13.05 -30.26 -29.54
C LEU A 382 -14.26 -30.16 -30.49
N ARG A 383 -14.00 -30.51 -31.75
CA ARG A 383 -14.96 -31.11 -32.67
C ARG A 383 -14.48 -32.54 -32.86
N VAL A 384 -14.98 -33.51 -32.10
CA VAL A 384 -15.01 -34.94 -32.50
C VAL A 384 -16.14 -35.63 -31.73
N SER A 385 -17.03 -36.24 -32.53
CA SER A 385 -18.03 -37.30 -32.26
C SER A 385 -19.07 -37.07 -31.17
#